data_AF-A0A399S2A5-F1
#
_entry.id   AF-A0A399S2A5-F1
#
_cell.length_a   1.000
_cell.length_b   1.000
_cell.length_c   1.000
_cell.angle_alpha   90.00
_cell.angle_beta   90.00
_cell.angle_gamma   90.00
#
_symmetry.space_group_name_H-M   'P 1'
#
loop_
_entity.id
_entity.type
_entity.pdbx_description
1 polymer ?
#
loop_
_entity_poly.entity_id
_entity_poly.type
_entity_poly.pdbx_seq_one_letter_code
_entity_poly.pdbx_strand_id
1 'polypeptide(L)'
;MISAFLSYENALRITGRQTNKQPNMKRFLYLSILYFCLALVAAGCSKSAPAPVCHAAEVIGQDCETGWYILKLEKNSGGAESKGRYIGQLQGGYVTTDNLPEAYQKIGTKIALRLELNGAYGPTCMSASMMYLAVRVVDTCNGEAPDKN
;
A
#
# COMPACT_ATOMS: atom_id res chain seq x y z
N MET A 1 1.16 -5.96 -22.48
CA MET A 1 1.91 -6.99 -21.73
C MET A 1 2.34 -8.16 -22.63
N ILE A 2 2.79 -7.91 -23.87
CA ILE A 2 3.27 -8.98 -24.79
C ILE A 2 4.73 -8.73 -25.22
N SER A 3 5.26 -7.53 -25.01
CA SER A 3 6.58 -7.14 -25.51
C SER A 3 7.78 -7.54 -24.63
N ALA A 4 7.55 -8.11 -23.45
CA ALA A 4 8.64 -8.53 -22.55
C ALA A 4 9.10 -9.99 -22.76
N PHE A 5 8.34 -10.80 -23.51
CA PHE A 5 8.67 -12.22 -23.71
C PHE A 5 9.73 -12.46 -24.79
N LEU A 6 9.90 -11.54 -25.74
CA LEU A 6 10.81 -11.73 -26.88
C LEU A 6 12.28 -11.35 -26.59
N SER A 7 12.59 -10.74 -25.44
CA SER A 7 13.97 -10.38 -25.10
C SER A 7 14.73 -11.50 -24.37
N TYR A 8 14.05 -12.57 -23.93
CA TYR A 8 14.69 -13.65 -23.17
C TYR A 8 15.20 -14.79 -24.05
N GLU A 9 14.60 -15.02 -25.24
CA GLU A 9 15.03 -16.12 -26.12
C GLU A 9 16.35 -15.84 -26.85
N ASN A 10 16.74 -14.58 -27.05
CA ASN A 10 17.97 -14.25 -27.75
C ASN A 10 19.24 -14.30 -26.88
N ALA A 11 19.12 -14.44 -25.57
CA ALA A 11 20.28 -14.52 -24.67
C ALA A 11 20.82 -15.95 -24.48
N LEU A 12 20.12 -16.98 -24.95
CA LEU A 12 20.44 -18.39 -24.68
C LEU A 12 21.25 -19.08 -25.79
N ARG A 13 21.69 -18.35 -26.82
CA ARG A 13 22.41 -18.93 -27.98
C ARG A 13 23.94 -18.88 -27.89
N ILE A 14 24.52 -18.25 -26.86
CA ILE A 14 25.96 -18.07 -26.75
C ILE A 14 26.46 -18.64 -25.42
N THR A 15 26.64 -19.95 -25.36
CA THR A 15 27.69 -20.62 -24.55
C THR A 15 27.70 -22.12 -24.84
N GLY A 16 27.96 -22.47 -26.10
CA GLY A 16 28.45 -23.80 -26.46
C GLY A 16 29.90 -23.97 -26.00
N ARG A 17 30.11 -24.36 -24.75
CA ARG A 17 31.37 -24.98 -24.31
C ARG A 17 31.06 -26.10 -23.32
N GLN A 18 30.82 -27.28 -23.90
CA GLN A 18 30.75 -28.56 -23.20
C GLN A 18 32.07 -28.81 -22.46
N THR A 19 32.10 -28.48 -21.17
CA THR A 19 33.03 -29.14 -20.26
C THR A 19 32.31 -30.36 -19.72
N ASN A 20 32.70 -31.53 -20.23
CA ASN A 20 32.29 -32.83 -19.72
C ASN A 20 32.88 -32.99 -18.31
N LYS A 21 32.22 -32.38 -17.33
CA LYS A 21 32.48 -32.59 -15.91
C LYS A 21 31.22 -33.23 -15.38
N GLN A 22 31.29 -34.55 -15.22
CA GLN A 22 30.21 -35.40 -14.75
C GLN A 22 29.41 -34.65 -13.66
N PRO A 23 28.15 -34.26 -13.92
CA PRO A 23 27.38 -33.47 -12.99
C PRO A 23 27.19 -34.34 -11.74
N ASN A 24 27.83 -33.94 -10.65
CA ASN A 24 27.72 -34.60 -9.36
C ASN A 24 26.23 -34.66 -9.04
N MET A 25 25.61 -35.85 -9.17
CA MET A 25 24.15 -36.04 -9.19
C MET A 25 23.46 -35.38 -7.97
N LYS A 26 24.20 -35.31 -6.86
CA LYS A 26 23.84 -34.62 -5.62
C LYS A 26 23.58 -33.12 -5.82
N ARG A 27 24.39 -32.43 -6.62
CA ARG A 27 24.29 -30.98 -6.87
C ARG A 27 23.05 -30.62 -7.67
N PHE A 28 22.66 -31.45 -8.65
CA PHE A 28 21.40 -31.27 -9.36
C PHE A 28 20.19 -31.44 -8.43
N LEU A 29 20.23 -32.44 -7.55
CA LEU A 29 19.17 -32.69 -6.58
C LEU A 29 18.97 -31.50 -5.61
N TYR A 30 20.07 -30.91 -5.11
CA TYR A 30 20.01 -29.72 -4.25
C TYR A 30 19.41 -28.51 -4.98
N LEU A 31 19.79 -28.29 -6.24
CA LEU A 31 19.25 -27.18 -7.03
C LEU A 31 17.75 -27.34 -7.28
N SER A 32 17.29 -28.56 -7.58
CA SER A 32 15.85 -28.83 -7.77
C SER A 32 15.04 -28.66 -6.49
N ILE A 33 15.56 -29.11 -5.34
CA ILE A 33 14.88 -28.94 -4.04
C ILE A 33 14.80 -27.46 -3.68
N LEU A 34 15.89 -26.71 -3.87
CA LEU A 34 15.91 -25.26 -3.61
C LEU A 34 14.91 -24.51 -4.49
N TYR A 35 14.85 -24.83 -5.79
CA TYR A 35 13.85 -24.26 -6.70
C TYR A 35 12.42 -24.61 -6.29
N PHE A 36 12.16 -25.84 -5.85
CA PHE A 36 10.86 -26.26 -5.37
C PHE A 36 10.45 -25.51 -4.08
N CYS A 37 11.37 -25.33 -3.14
CA CYS A 37 11.14 -24.53 -1.93
C CYS A 37 10.85 -23.07 -2.26
N LEU A 38 11.57 -22.47 -3.20
CA LEU A 38 11.31 -21.09 -3.67
C LEU A 38 9.93 -20.98 -4.33
N ALA A 39 9.53 -21.96 -5.14
CA ALA A 39 8.21 -22.01 -5.75
C ALA A 39 7.09 -22.16 -4.70
N LEU A 40 7.29 -22.97 -3.66
CA LEU A 40 6.36 -23.11 -2.53
C LEU A 40 6.21 -21.79 -1.74
N VAL A 41 7.32 -21.08 -1.51
CA VAL A 41 7.27 -19.76 -0.83
C VAL A 41 6.52 -18.74 -1.69
N ALA A 42 6.74 -18.73 -3.01
CA ALA A 42 6.02 -17.86 -3.93
C ALA A 42 4.52 -18.17 -4.00
N ALA A 43 4.13 -19.45 -3.99
CA ALA A 43 2.73 -19.87 -4.02
C ALA A 43 2.01 -19.66 -2.67
N GLY A 44 2.73 -19.63 -1.55
CA GLY A 44 2.18 -19.42 -0.21
C GLY A 44 1.79 -17.97 0.11
N CYS A 45 2.14 -17.00 -0.74
CA CYS A 45 1.80 -15.59 -0.53
C CYS A 45 0.43 -15.23 -1.14
N SER A 46 -0.63 -15.93 -0.74
CA SER A 46 -2.00 -15.74 -1.23
C SER A 46 -2.94 -15.15 -0.17
N LYS A 47 -2.39 -14.41 0.80
CA LYS A 47 -3.20 -13.60 1.70
C LYS A 47 -3.42 -12.23 1.07
N SER A 48 -4.60 -12.06 0.49
CA SER A 48 -5.19 -10.74 0.23
C SER A 48 -4.95 -9.91 1.50
N ALA A 49 -4.16 -8.84 1.38
CA ALA A 49 -3.99 -7.90 2.47
C ALA A 49 -5.41 -7.48 2.91
N PRO A 50 -5.75 -7.57 4.19
CA PRO A 50 -7.07 -7.16 4.63
C PRO A 50 -7.27 -5.69 4.30
N ALA A 51 -8.49 -5.37 3.89
CA ALA A 51 -8.84 -4.03 3.47
C ALA A 51 -8.56 -3.03 4.61
N PRO A 52 -8.10 -1.81 4.28
CA PRO A 52 -7.92 -0.76 5.27
C PRO A 52 -9.21 -0.45 6.02
N VAL A 53 -9.10 -0.15 7.30
CA VAL A 53 -10.23 0.17 8.18
C VAL A 53 -10.78 1.57 7.84
N CYS A 54 -12.09 1.77 8.03
CA CYS A 54 -12.70 3.09 7.88
C CYS A 54 -12.27 4.03 9.02
N HIS A 55 -11.75 5.20 8.67
CA HIS A 55 -11.36 6.26 9.58
C HIS A 55 -12.30 7.45 9.43
N ALA A 56 -12.83 7.95 10.55
CA ALA A 56 -13.54 9.22 10.56
C ALA A 56 -12.53 10.36 10.37
N ALA A 57 -12.80 11.21 9.38
CA ALA A 57 -11.97 12.33 9.00
C ALA A 57 -12.82 13.58 8.80
N GLU A 58 -12.28 14.73 9.17
CA GLU A 58 -12.86 16.04 8.91
C GLU A 58 -11.97 16.84 7.96
N VAL A 59 -12.56 17.43 6.93
CA VAL A 59 -11.82 18.33 6.01
C VAL A 59 -11.63 19.67 6.70
N ILE A 60 -10.40 20.02 7.05
CA ILE A 60 -10.12 21.26 7.79
C ILE A 60 -9.64 22.40 6.90
N GLY A 61 -9.16 22.12 5.69
CA GLY A 61 -8.67 23.15 4.79
C GLY A 61 -7.95 22.64 3.56
N GLN A 62 -7.46 23.59 2.77
CA GLN A 62 -6.69 23.40 1.54
C GLN A 62 -5.45 24.30 1.61
N ASP A 63 -4.56 24.00 2.55
CA ASP A 63 -3.44 24.89 2.95
C ASP A 63 -2.07 24.42 2.41
N CYS A 64 -2.11 23.57 1.39
CA CYS A 64 -0.94 23.03 0.71
C CYS A 64 -1.03 23.38 -0.79
N GLU A 65 -0.17 22.79 -1.62
CA GLU A 65 -0.23 22.93 -3.08
C GLU A 65 -1.66 22.78 -3.64
N THR A 66 -1.98 23.51 -4.70
CA THR A 66 -3.32 23.51 -5.30
C THR A 66 -3.79 22.08 -5.59
N GLY A 67 -4.99 21.73 -5.09
CA GLY A 67 -5.56 20.39 -5.21
C GLY A 67 -5.36 19.48 -3.99
N TRP A 68 -4.59 19.91 -2.98
CA TRP A 68 -4.38 19.13 -1.76
C TRP A 68 -5.26 19.60 -0.60
N TYR A 69 -5.94 18.64 0.02
CA TYR A 69 -6.81 18.85 1.17
C TYR A 69 -6.16 18.31 2.45
N ILE A 70 -6.34 19.03 3.55
CA ILE A 70 -5.92 18.58 4.87
C ILE A 70 -7.11 17.93 5.57
N LEU A 71 -6.91 16.69 6.00
CA LEU A 71 -7.86 15.90 6.76
C LEU A 71 -7.39 15.77 8.20
N LYS A 72 -8.28 16.05 9.14
CA LYS A 72 -8.09 15.74 10.56
C LYS A 72 -8.74 14.40 10.85
N LEU A 73 -7.93 13.40 11.16
CA LEU A 73 -8.41 12.09 11.57
C LEU A 73 -8.91 12.17 13.02
N GLU A 74 -10.17 11.81 13.24
CA GLU A 74 -10.73 11.69 14.58
C GLU A 74 -10.07 10.50 15.28
N LYS A 75 -9.63 10.70 16.52
CA LYS A 75 -9.10 9.63 17.34
C LYS A 75 -10.30 8.78 17.77
N ASN A 76 -10.44 7.58 17.20
CA ASN A 76 -11.44 6.63 17.68
C ASN A 76 -11.18 6.36 19.17
N SER A 77 -12.03 6.92 20.03
CA SER A 77 -11.99 6.77 21.49
C SER A 77 -12.67 5.49 21.98
N GLY A 78 -13.26 4.71 21.07
CA GLY A 78 -13.86 3.40 21.34
C GLY A 78 -12.83 2.27 21.26
N GLY A 79 -12.64 1.58 22.37
CA GLY A 79 -11.73 0.46 22.50
C GLY A 79 -12.16 -0.75 21.68
N ALA A 80 -11.43 -1.01 20.60
CA ALA A 80 -11.13 -2.39 20.27
C ALA A 80 -9.61 -2.51 20.31
N GLU A 81 -9.13 -3.29 21.27
CA GLU A 81 -7.89 -4.06 21.08
C GLU A 81 -8.06 -4.83 19.77
N SER A 82 -7.71 -4.17 18.67
CA SER A 82 -7.86 -4.69 17.33
C SER A 82 -6.78 -5.75 17.20
N LYS A 83 -7.12 -7.01 17.51
CA LYS A 83 -6.33 -8.17 17.11
C LYS A 83 -6.11 -8.05 15.60
N GLY A 84 -4.94 -7.56 15.18
CA GLY A 84 -4.64 -7.24 13.78
C GLY A 84 -4.33 -5.78 13.48
N ARG A 85 -3.85 -4.99 14.45
CA ARG A 85 -3.33 -3.63 14.20
C ARG A 85 -2.12 -3.71 13.25
N TYR A 86 -2.29 -3.21 12.02
CA TYR A 86 -1.24 -3.21 11.01
C TYR A 86 -0.21 -2.11 11.29
N ILE A 87 1.07 -2.43 11.06
CA ILE A 87 2.13 -1.42 11.02
C ILE A 87 1.79 -0.46 9.88
N GLY A 88 1.50 0.81 10.21
CA GLY A 88 1.09 1.84 9.24
C GLY A 88 -0.36 2.34 9.39
N GLN A 89 -1.16 1.75 10.29
CA GLN A 89 -2.51 2.24 10.54
C GLN A 89 -2.49 3.60 11.28
N LEU A 90 -3.10 4.62 10.69
CA LEU A 90 -3.11 6.00 11.19
C LEU A 90 -3.95 6.08 12.48
N GLN A 91 -3.32 6.42 13.60
CA GLN A 91 -3.99 6.46 14.91
C GLN A 91 -4.72 7.79 15.21
N GLY A 92 -4.70 8.72 14.25
CA GLY A 92 -5.20 10.09 14.41
C GLY A 92 -4.19 11.11 13.88
N GLY A 93 -4.55 12.39 13.94
CA GLY A 93 -3.68 13.49 13.52
C GLY A 93 -4.12 14.12 12.21
N TYR A 94 -3.19 14.79 11.54
CA TYR A 94 -3.43 15.51 10.29
C TYR A 94 -2.73 14.83 9.13
N VAL A 95 -3.46 14.60 8.05
CA VAL A 95 -2.97 13.99 6.81
C VAL A 95 -3.40 14.83 5.62
N THR A 96 -2.70 14.68 4.50
CA THR A 96 -2.97 15.40 3.25
C THR A 96 -3.39 14.43 2.16
N THR A 97 -4.33 14.83 1.31
CA THR A 97 -4.77 14.04 0.16
C THR A 97 -5.08 14.92 -1.05
N ASP A 98 -4.77 14.43 -2.24
CA ASP A 98 -5.02 15.08 -3.53
C ASP A 98 -6.21 14.47 -4.29
N ASN A 99 -6.76 13.36 -3.80
CA ASN A 99 -7.79 12.59 -4.50
C ASN A 99 -9.12 12.52 -3.74
N LEU A 100 -9.44 13.57 -2.98
CA LEU A 100 -10.70 13.67 -2.24
C LEU A 100 -11.90 13.84 -3.20
N PRO A 101 -12.96 13.02 -3.11
CA PRO A 101 -14.10 13.13 -4.00
C PRO A 101 -14.79 14.51 -3.88
N GLU A 102 -15.24 15.07 -5.00
CA GLU A 102 -15.82 16.41 -5.08
C GLU A 102 -16.96 16.65 -4.09
N ALA A 103 -17.79 15.63 -3.84
CA ALA A 103 -18.90 15.68 -2.88
C ALA A 103 -18.46 16.03 -1.44
N TYR A 104 -17.19 15.78 -1.10
CA TYR A 104 -16.66 15.93 0.25
C TYR A 104 -15.58 17.00 0.38
N GLN A 105 -15.27 17.76 -0.67
CA GLN A 105 -14.21 18.78 -0.66
C GLN A 105 -14.54 20.02 0.19
N LYS A 106 -15.77 20.13 0.69
CA LYS A 106 -16.20 21.26 1.50
C LYS A 106 -15.58 21.20 2.90
N ILE A 107 -14.98 22.31 3.32
CA ILE A 107 -14.41 22.45 4.68
C ILE A 107 -15.49 22.22 5.75
N GLY A 108 -15.12 21.52 6.82
CA GLY A 108 -16.00 21.09 7.90
C GLY A 108 -16.79 19.80 7.61
N THR A 109 -16.64 19.21 6.42
CA THR A 109 -17.31 17.96 6.09
C THR A 109 -16.65 16.81 6.86
N LYS A 110 -17.47 16.04 7.58
CA LYS A 110 -17.06 14.81 8.26
C LYS A 110 -17.42 13.60 7.41
N ILE A 111 -16.46 12.71 7.22
CA ILE A 111 -16.56 11.57 6.31
C ILE A 111 -15.82 10.37 6.89
N ALA A 112 -16.34 9.18 6.64
CA ALA A 112 -15.64 7.94 6.92
C ALA A 112 -14.92 7.48 5.64
N LEU A 113 -13.60 7.37 5.71
CA LEU A 113 -12.75 7.06 4.55
C LEU A 113 -11.86 5.86 4.83
N ARG A 114 -11.61 5.05 3.81
CA ARG A 114 -10.48 4.12 3.79
C ARG A 114 -9.27 4.83 3.18
N LEU A 115 -8.19 4.87 3.96
CA LEU A 115 -6.98 5.60 3.62
C LEU A 115 -5.80 4.64 3.48
N GLU A 116 -4.97 4.89 2.48
CA GLU A 116 -3.67 4.24 2.30
C GLU A 116 -2.57 5.29 2.33
N LEU A 117 -1.40 4.92 2.87
CA LEU A 117 -0.22 5.79 2.82
C LEU A 117 0.22 5.99 1.37
N ASN A 118 0.34 7.24 0.94
CA ASN A 118 0.91 7.56 -0.36
C ASN A 118 2.44 7.56 -0.23
N GLY A 119 3.07 6.45 -0.62
CA GLY A 119 4.53 6.30 -0.57
C GLY A 119 5.28 6.98 -1.71
N ALA A 120 4.57 7.60 -2.67
CA ALA A 120 5.18 8.13 -3.88
C ALA A 120 5.55 9.61 -3.79
N TYR A 121 4.69 10.45 -3.19
CA TYR A 121 4.87 11.90 -3.09
C TYR A 121 3.94 12.50 -2.03
N GLY A 122 4.23 13.74 -1.62
CA GLY A 122 3.39 14.53 -0.72
C GLY A 122 3.61 16.02 -0.95
N PRO A 123 2.65 16.88 -0.55
CA PRO A 123 2.72 18.30 -0.84
C PRO A 123 3.64 19.00 0.15
N THR A 124 4.16 20.15 -0.28
CA THR A 124 4.77 21.11 0.64
C THR A 124 3.69 22.07 1.15
N CYS A 125 3.45 22.10 2.45
CA CYS A 125 2.46 23.01 3.05
C CYS A 125 3.18 24.23 3.64
N MET A 126 2.74 25.44 3.29
CA MET A 126 3.43 26.69 3.66
C MET A 126 3.24 27.08 5.13
N SER A 127 2.09 26.70 5.72
CA SER A 127 1.67 27.17 7.04
C SER A 127 2.15 26.30 8.21
N ALA A 128 2.67 25.11 7.92
CA ALA A 128 3.11 24.17 8.93
C ALA A 128 4.60 23.89 8.73
N SER A 129 5.42 24.24 9.73
CA SER A 129 6.79 23.71 9.89
C SER A 129 6.80 22.19 10.16
N MET A 130 5.74 21.47 9.79
CA MET A 130 5.50 20.06 10.02
C MET A 130 5.06 19.41 8.70
N MET A 131 5.69 18.29 8.36
CA MET A 131 5.29 17.47 7.23
C MET A 131 4.04 16.66 7.60
N TYR A 132 2.91 16.93 6.93
CA TYR A 132 1.74 16.07 7.00
C TYR A 132 1.95 14.83 6.15
N LEU A 133 1.50 13.68 6.65
CA LEU A 133 1.56 12.43 5.89
C LEU A 133 0.61 12.51 4.69
N ALA A 134 1.13 12.20 3.51
CA ALA A 134 0.32 12.09 2.31
C ALA A 134 -0.41 10.73 2.29
N VAL A 135 -1.71 10.76 2.03
CA VAL A 135 -2.58 9.59 1.96
C VAL A 135 -3.43 9.63 0.70
N ARG A 136 -3.79 8.45 0.21
CA ARG A 136 -4.74 8.25 -0.87
C ARG A 136 -6.05 7.74 -0.32
N VAL A 137 -7.15 8.37 -0.71
CA VAL A 137 -8.50 7.86 -0.47
C VAL A 137 -8.74 6.67 -1.40
N VAL A 138 -8.95 5.49 -0.81
CA VAL A 138 -9.23 4.26 -1.56
C VAL A 138 -10.73 4.08 -1.76
N ASP A 139 -11.50 4.37 -0.71
CA ASP A 139 -12.95 4.15 -0.69
C ASP A 139 -13.63 5.07 0.33
N THR A 140 -14.91 5.33 0.11
CA THR A 140 -15.78 6.11 0.99
C THR A 140 -16.73 5.17 1.72
N CYS A 141 -16.70 5.17 3.05
CA CYS A 141 -17.54 4.28 3.85
C CYS A 141 -18.92 4.91 4.03
N ASN A 142 -19.84 4.66 3.09
CA ASN A 142 -21.22 5.13 3.17
C ASN A 142 -22.03 4.28 4.15
N GLY A 143 -22.30 4.81 5.34
CA GLY A 143 -23.25 4.21 6.29
C GLY A 143 -22.66 3.30 7.38
N GLU A 144 -21.37 2.99 7.34
CA GLU A 144 -20.64 2.48 8.51
C GLU A 144 -20.27 3.69 9.38
N ALA A 145 -21.23 4.19 10.15
CA ALA A 145 -20.87 4.90 11.37
C ALA A 145 -19.92 3.98 12.15
N PRO A 146 -18.82 4.50 12.73
CA PRO A 146 -17.96 3.67 13.58
C PRO A 146 -18.87 3.06 14.64
N ASP A 147 -18.93 1.72 14.63
CA ASP A 147 -19.87 0.94 15.41
C ASP A 147 -19.82 1.44 16.86
N LYS A 148 -20.91 2.05 17.32
CA LYS A 148 -21.02 2.57 18.68
C LYS A 148 -21.25 1.37 19.59
N ASN A 149 -20.18 0.69 19.98
CA ASN A 149 -20.26 -0.30 21.06
C ASN A 149 -19.11 -0.10 22.06
#